data_AF-A0A7X4KDA9-F1
#
_entry.id   AF-A0A7X4KDA9-F1
#
_cell.length_a   1.000
_cell.length_b   1.000
_cell.length_c   1.000
_cell.angle_alpha   90.00
_cell.angle_beta   90.00
_cell.angle_gamma   90.00
#
_symmetry.space_group_name_H-M   'P 1'
#
loop_
_entity.id
_entity.type
_entity.pdbx_description
1 polymer ?
#
loop_
_entity_poly.entity_id
_entity_poly.type
_entity_poly.pdbx_seq_one_letter_code
_entity_poly.pdbx_strand_id
1 'polypeptide(L)'
;MAEFGQQQTSPQTKKRNMSSEISQLRTVAQVALLTHITPRVRSISLDLESSERKICFRVYTDGVLSESALEALSCAVTEIEATLGFRVDEEYLVVPEPGSMEHFPVIVYARCEDSWVDRG
;
A
#
# COMPACT_ATOMS: atom_id res chain seq x y z
N MET A 1 42.09 14.03 14.65
CA MET A 1 40.63 14.25 14.60
C MET A 1 40.25 14.38 13.14
N ALA A 2 39.58 13.37 12.58
CA ALA A 2 39.07 13.43 11.21
C ALA A 2 37.61 13.87 11.27
N GLU A 3 37.31 15.06 10.75
CA GLU A 3 35.94 15.50 10.50
C GLU A 3 35.36 14.66 9.36
N PHE A 4 34.50 13.71 9.71
CA PHE A 4 33.68 13.01 8.73
C PHE A 4 32.69 14.01 8.13
N GLY A 5 32.99 14.46 6.91
CA GLY A 5 32.11 15.33 6.14
C GLY A 5 30.74 14.70 5.96
N GLN A 6 29.71 15.36 6.48
CA GLN A 6 28.32 15.06 6.15
C GLN A 6 28.13 15.35 4.66
N GLN A 7 28.03 14.30 3.84
CA GLN A 7 27.65 14.43 2.43
C GLN A 7 26.18 14.88 2.37
N GLN A 8 25.98 16.19 2.25
CA GLN A 8 24.68 16.77 1.91
C GLN A 8 24.30 16.32 0.50
N THR A 9 23.33 15.42 0.41
CA THR A 9 22.79 14.96 -0.87
C THR A 9 21.95 16.05 -1.51
N SER A 10 22.10 16.25 -2.82
CA SER A 10 21.40 17.32 -3.54
C SER A 10 19.87 17.08 -3.54
N PRO A 11 19.03 18.14 -3.59
CA PRO A 11 17.57 18.01 -3.68
C PRO A 11 17.10 17.17 -4.88
N GLN A 12 17.88 17.20 -5.98
CA GLN A 12 17.59 16.44 -7.19
C GLN A 12 17.82 14.94 -7.00
N THR A 13 18.88 14.56 -6.26
CA THR A 13 19.18 13.17 -5.88
C THR A 13 18.12 12.61 -4.93
N LYS A 14 17.69 13.41 -3.93
CA LYS A 14 16.65 13.01 -2.97
C LYS A 14 15.30 12.73 -3.66
N LYS A 15 14.89 13.59 -4.60
CA LYS A 15 13.66 13.38 -5.40
C LYS A 15 13.72 12.12 -6.27
N ARG A 16 14.86 11.86 -6.91
CA ARG A 16 15.06 10.68 -7.76
C ARG A 16 15.00 9.37 -6.96
N ASN A 17 15.59 9.36 -5.77
CA ASN A 17 15.53 8.19 -4.87
C ASN A 17 14.09 7.93 -4.42
N MET A 18 13.36 8.97 -4.00
CA MET A 18 11.96 8.85 -3.59
C MET A 18 11.07 8.29 -4.72
N SER A 19 11.24 8.76 -5.97
CA SER A 19 10.52 8.21 -7.12
C SER A 19 10.82 6.73 -7.35
N SER A 20 12.06 6.29 -7.10
CA SER A 20 12.46 4.89 -7.22
C SER A 20 11.83 4.04 -6.11
N GLU A 21 11.85 4.52 -4.87
CA GLU A 21 11.25 3.87 -3.71
C GLU A 21 9.73 3.69 -3.90
N ILE A 22 9.03 4.73 -4.35
CA ILE A 22 7.59 4.67 -4.64
C ILE A 22 7.29 3.66 -5.75
N SER A 23 8.11 3.59 -6.79
CA SER A 23 7.93 2.63 -7.88
C SER A 23 8.16 1.19 -7.41
N GLN A 24 9.17 0.98 -6.55
CA GLN A 24 9.46 -0.30 -5.95
C GLN A 24 8.33 -0.73 -5.00
N LEU A 25 7.86 0.16 -4.13
CA LEU A 25 6.72 -0.08 -3.24
C LEU A 25 5.50 -0.53 -4.01
N ARG A 26 5.12 0.22 -5.05
CA ARG A 26 3.97 -0.12 -5.92
C ARG A 26 4.13 -1.52 -6.50
N THR A 27 5.30 -1.81 -7.07
CA THR A 27 5.56 -3.10 -7.72
C THR A 27 5.48 -4.26 -6.73
N VAL A 28 6.17 -4.16 -5.59
CA VAL A 28 6.19 -5.20 -4.56
C VAL A 28 4.78 -5.44 -4.02
N ALA A 29 4.05 -4.37 -3.69
CA ALA A 29 2.68 -4.51 -3.19
C ALA A 29 1.73 -5.12 -4.23
N GLN A 30 1.81 -4.72 -5.50
CA GLN A 30 0.97 -5.31 -6.54
C GLN A 30 1.27 -6.80 -6.73
N VAL A 31 2.55 -7.20 -6.70
CA VAL A 31 2.95 -8.61 -6.78
C VAL A 31 2.41 -9.40 -5.59
N ALA A 32 2.64 -8.90 -4.37
CA ALA A 32 2.15 -9.53 -3.15
C ALA A 32 0.62 -9.68 -3.15
N LEU A 33 -0.12 -8.76 -3.77
CA LEU A 33 -1.58 -8.78 -3.78
C LEU A 33 -2.23 -9.68 -4.85
N LEU A 34 -1.47 -10.22 -5.81
CA LEU A 34 -2.01 -10.92 -6.99
C LEU A 34 -3.00 -12.06 -6.67
N THR A 35 -2.91 -12.69 -5.49
CA THR A 35 -3.75 -13.83 -5.09
C THR A 35 -4.53 -13.61 -3.79
N HIS A 36 -4.49 -12.40 -3.23
CA HIS A 36 -5.01 -12.14 -1.87
C HIS A 36 -6.18 -11.15 -1.83
N ILE A 37 -6.58 -10.59 -2.98
CA ILE A 37 -7.70 -9.65 -3.06
C ILE A 37 -9.02 -10.41 -3.16
N THR A 38 -9.92 -10.14 -2.22
CA THR A 38 -11.29 -10.69 -2.22
C THR A 38 -12.28 -9.72 -2.86
N PRO A 39 -13.46 -10.18 -3.35
CA PRO A 39 -14.47 -9.31 -3.96
C PRO A 39 -14.97 -8.17 -3.06
N ARG A 40 -14.86 -8.32 -1.73
CA ARG A 40 -15.25 -7.28 -0.75
C ARG A 40 -14.23 -6.15 -0.65
N VAL A 41 -12.99 -6.34 -1.07
CA VAL A 41 -12.01 -5.26 -1.10
C VAL A 41 -12.40 -4.29 -2.20
N ARG A 42 -12.64 -3.03 -1.83
CA ARG A 42 -12.95 -1.93 -2.75
C ARG A 42 -11.68 -1.27 -3.25
N SER A 43 -10.71 -1.03 -2.38
CA SER A 43 -9.41 -0.49 -2.78
C SER A 43 -8.32 -0.77 -1.77
N ILE A 44 -7.07 -0.69 -2.23
CA ILE A 44 -5.87 -0.71 -1.40
C ILE A 44 -4.95 0.42 -1.86
N SER A 45 -4.54 1.26 -0.91
CA SER A 45 -3.62 2.38 -1.14
C SER A 45 -2.55 2.45 -0.07
N LEU A 46 -1.38 3.00 -0.43
CA LEU A 46 -0.18 3.01 0.38
C LEU A 46 0.42 4.41 0.49
N ASP A 47 1.00 4.71 1.65
CA ASP A 47 1.94 5.83 1.82
C ASP A 47 3.29 5.32 2.33
N LEU A 48 4.37 5.98 1.92
CA LEU A 48 5.74 5.62 2.29
C LEU A 48 6.33 6.69 3.19
N GLU A 49 6.57 6.33 4.45
CA GLU A 49 7.27 7.18 5.41
C GLU A 49 8.74 6.75 5.51
N SER A 50 9.56 7.14 4.52
CA SER A 50 10.96 6.69 4.41
C SER A 50 11.81 7.00 5.64
N SER A 51 11.53 8.10 6.36
CA SER A 51 12.25 8.46 7.60
C SER A 51 11.99 7.50 8.74
N GLU A 52 10.80 6.90 8.82
CA GLU A 52 10.40 5.99 9.90
C GLU A 52 10.52 4.52 9.50
N ARG A 53 10.93 4.25 8.25
CA ARG A 53 10.90 2.92 7.63
C ARG A 53 9.53 2.24 7.81
N LYS A 54 8.47 3.02 7.58
CA LYS A 54 7.07 2.63 7.76
C LYS A 54 6.29 2.78 6.46
N ILE A 55 5.38 1.85 6.22
CA ILE A 55 4.40 1.88 5.13
C ILE A 55 3.02 1.92 5.76
N CYS A 56 2.21 2.92 5.40
CA CYS A 56 0.81 2.97 5.81
C CYS A 56 -0.03 2.22 4.77
N PHE A 57 -0.71 1.16 5.17
CA PHE A 57 -1.47 0.26 4.30
C PHE A 57 -2.97 0.39 4.58
N ARG A 58 -3.70 1.05 3.70
CA ARG A 58 -5.15 1.29 3.86
C ARG A 58 -5.97 0.42 2.93
N VAL A 59 -6.92 -0.29 3.52
CA VAL A 59 -7.90 -1.15 2.83
C VAL A 59 -9.30 -0.59 3.04
N TYR A 60 -9.99 -0.29 1.95
CA TYR A 60 -11.43 -0.03 1.99
C TYR A 60 -12.20 -1.29 1.63
N THR A 61 -13.24 -1.60 2.39
CA THR A 61 -14.02 -2.83 2.21
C THR A 61 -15.52 -2.58 2.16
N ASP A 62 -16.18 -3.43 1.40
CA ASP A 62 -17.63 -3.51 1.29
C ASP A 62 -18.17 -4.46 2.37
N GLY A 63 -18.44 -3.90 3.55
CA GLY A 63 -18.72 -4.65 4.76
C GLY A 63 -17.48 -5.25 5.41
N VAL A 64 -17.70 -6.06 6.45
CA VAL A 64 -16.63 -6.70 7.24
C VAL A 64 -16.03 -7.86 6.45
N LEU A 65 -14.69 -7.98 6.47
CA LEU A 65 -13.97 -9.11 5.91
C LEU A 65 -14.09 -10.35 6.81
N SER A 66 -14.11 -11.54 6.20
CA SER A 66 -13.94 -12.78 6.95
C SER A 66 -12.52 -12.89 7.49
N GLU A 67 -12.33 -13.72 8.52
CA GLU A 67 -11.00 -14.03 9.07
C GLU A 67 -10.04 -14.54 7.98
N SER A 68 -10.48 -15.46 7.13
CA SER A 68 -9.69 -15.96 6.00
C SER A 68 -9.29 -14.88 4.99
N ALA A 69 -10.12 -13.83 4.82
CA ALA A 69 -9.79 -12.72 3.94
C ALA A 69 -8.76 -11.79 4.58
N LEU A 70 -8.83 -11.60 5.91
CA LEU A 70 -7.82 -10.87 6.67
C LEU A 70 -6.48 -11.62 6.67
N GLU A 71 -6.49 -12.94 6.86
CA GLU A 71 -5.28 -13.78 6.78
C GLU A 71 -4.61 -13.68 5.41
N ALA A 72 -5.38 -13.73 4.32
CA ALA A 72 -4.84 -13.57 2.97
C ALA A 72 -4.15 -12.20 2.79
N LEU A 73 -4.77 -11.11 3.28
CA LEU A 73 -4.16 -9.78 3.22
C LEU A 73 -2.92 -9.68 4.12
N SER A 74 -2.93 -10.33 5.29
CA SER A 74 -1.78 -10.40 6.19
C SER A 74 -0.59 -11.12 5.56
N CYS A 75 -0.81 -12.16 4.74
CA CYS A 75 0.25 -12.77 3.93
C CYS A 75 0.88 -11.75 2.97
N ALA A 76 0.06 -10.98 2.25
CA ALA A 76 0.55 -9.94 1.34
C ALA A 76 1.37 -8.88 2.09
N VAL A 77 0.90 -8.45 3.28
CA VAL A 77 1.62 -7.51 4.15
C VAL A 77 2.97 -8.07 4.56
N THR A 78 3.03 -9.33 5.00
CA THR A 78 4.28 -10.00 5.39
C THR A 78 5.29 -10.05 4.23
N GLU A 79 4.82 -10.32 3.01
CA GLU A 79 5.67 -10.30 1.81
C GLU A 79 6.25 -8.91 1.50
N ILE A 80 5.43 -7.86 1.67
CA ILE A 80 5.86 -6.47 1.50
C ILE A 80 6.94 -6.12 2.55
N GLU A 81 6.67 -6.43 3.82
CA GLU A 81 7.61 -6.18 4.92
C GLU A 81 8.96 -6.88 4.69
N ALA A 82 8.91 -8.18 4.35
CA ALA A 82 10.10 -8.98 4.11
C ALA A 82 10.92 -8.49 2.90
N THR A 83 10.24 -8.04 1.85
CA THR A 83 10.90 -7.60 0.60
C THR A 83 11.55 -6.23 0.74
N LEU A 84 10.89 -5.29 1.42
CA LEU A 84 11.36 -3.90 1.51
C LEU A 84 12.16 -3.64 2.80
N GLY A 85 11.96 -4.44 3.85
CA GLY A 85 12.52 -4.18 5.17
C GLY A 85 11.92 -2.94 5.84
N PHE A 86 10.63 -2.71 5.61
CA PHE A 86 9.82 -1.66 6.24
C PHE A 86 8.77 -2.34 7.12
N ARG A 87 8.37 -1.67 8.20
CA ARG A 87 7.18 -2.07 8.96
C ARG A 87 5.94 -1.60 8.22
N VAL A 88 4.89 -2.41 8.19
CA VAL A 88 3.59 -2.04 7.66
C VAL A 88 2.61 -1.78 8.79
N ASP A 89 1.95 -0.62 8.78
CA ASP A 89 0.82 -0.31 9.64
C ASP A 89 -0.47 -0.41 8.84
N GLU A 90 -1.34 -1.34 9.23
CA GLU A 90 -2.57 -1.67 8.51
C GLU A 90 -3.77 -0.87 9.05
N GLU A 91 -4.60 -0.35 8.15
CA GLU A 91 -5.86 0.33 8.45
C GLU A 91 -6.99 -0.25 7.59
N TYR A 92 -8.00 -0.83 8.24
CA TYR A 92 -9.17 -1.42 7.58
C TYR A 92 -10.40 -0.56 7.81
N LEU A 93 -10.97 -0.03 6.73
CA LEU A 93 -12.12 0.87 6.75
C LEU A 93 -13.31 0.25 6.04
N VAL A 94 -14.38 -0.02 6.79
CA VAL A 94 -15.65 -0.49 6.22
C VAL A 94 -16.41 0.70 5.66
N VAL A 95 -16.42 0.82 4.34
CA VAL A 95 -17.17 1.85 3.61
C VAL A 95 -17.87 1.13 2.46
N PRO A 96 -19.15 0.77 2.61
CA PRO A 96 -19.92 0.19 1.51
C PRO A 96 -20.07 1.16 0.34
N GLU A 97 -20.27 0.64 -0.87
CA GLU A 97 -20.62 1.45 -2.03
C GLU A 97 -22.01 2.11 -1.82
N PRO A 98 -22.24 3.38 -2.22
CA PRO A 98 -21.37 4.28 -3.01
C PRO A 98 -20.48 5.20 -2.15
N GLY A 99 -20.15 4.82 -0.91
CA GLY A 99 -19.34 5.64 -0.02
C GLY A 99 -17.97 5.98 -0.61
N SER A 100 -17.52 7.22 -0.41
CA SER A 100 -16.26 7.74 -0.93
C SER A 100 -15.04 7.16 -0.19
N MET A 101 -13.91 7.05 -0.90
CA MET A 101 -12.65 6.55 -0.36
C MET A 101 -11.58 7.65 -0.43
N GLU A 102 -10.86 7.88 0.66
CA GLU A 102 -9.71 8.79 0.72
C GLU A 102 -8.42 7.98 0.62
N HIS A 103 -7.85 7.92 -0.58
CA HIS A 103 -6.67 7.12 -0.85
C HIS A 103 -5.37 7.81 -0.43
N PHE A 104 -4.40 6.99 -0.02
CA PHE A 104 -3.01 7.41 0.01
C PHE A 104 -2.42 7.59 -1.41
N PRO A 105 -1.26 8.25 -1.55
CA PRO A 105 -0.69 8.60 -2.86
C PRO A 105 -0.41 7.42 -3.80
N VAL A 106 -0.19 6.22 -3.27
CA VAL A 106 0.12 5.02 -4.06
C VAL A 106 -1.06 4.06 -4.05
N ILE A 107 -1.97 4.19 -5.01
CA ILE A 107 -3.06 3.23 -5.22
C ILE A 107 -2.51 1.99 -5.93
N VAL A 108 -2.67 0.81 -5.32
CA VAL A 108 -2.19 -0.47 -5.87
C VAL A 108 -3.32 -1.37 -6.36
N TYR A 109 -4.54 -1.15 -5.85
CA TYR A 109 -5.75 -1.81 -6.32
C TYR A 109 -6.97 -0.89 -6.12
N ALA A 110 -7.88 -0.92 -7.11
CA ALA A 110 -9.22 -0.36 -7.00
C ALA A 110 -10.18 -1.26 -7.78
N ARG A 111 -11.25 -1.70 -7.11
CA ARG A 111 -12.36 -2.43 -7.71
C ARG A 111 -13.06 -1.49 -8.69
N CYS A 112 -13.39 -1.96 -9.89
CA CYS A 112 -14.19 -1.18 -10.81
C CYS A 112 -15.63 -1.12 -10.28
N GLU A 113 -16.11 0.08 -9.99
CA GLU A 113 -17.43 0.29 -9.39
C GLU A 113 -18.45 0.95 -10.33
N ASP A 114 -18.16 0.96 -11.63
CA ASP A 114 -19.06 1.56 -12.61
C ASP A 114 -20.38 0.78 -12.72
N SER A 115 -21.45 1.51 -13.04
CA SER A 115 -22.80 0.96 -13.20
C SER A 115 -22.95 -0.16 -14.24
N TRP A 116 -22.01 -0.29 -15.19
CA TRP A 116 -22.02 -1.33 -16.22
C TRP A 116 -21.35 -2.63 -15.77
N VAL A 117 -20.67 -2.65 -14.63
CA VAL A 117 -20.03 -3.86 -14.10
C VAL A 117 -21.12 -4.75 -13.49
N ASP A 118 -21.38 -5.90 -14.14
CA ASP A 118 -22.22 -6.95 -13.57
C ASP A 118 -21.42 -7.68 -12.48
N ARG A 119 -21.93 -7.65 -11.25
CA ARG A 119 -21.20 -8.13 -10.05
C ARG A 119 -21.73 -9.45 -9.48
N GLY A 120 -22.74 -10.05 -10.12
CA GLY A 120 -23.20 -11.42 -9.84
C GLY A 120 -23.74 -11.66 -8.44
#